data_AF-A0A4T0VBY0-F1
#
_entry.id   AF-A0A4T0VBY0-F1
#
_cell.length_a   1.000
_cell.length_b   1.000
_cell.length_c   1.000
_cell.angle_alpha   90.00
_cell.angle_beta   90.00
_cell.angle_gamma   90.00
#
_symmetry.space_group_name_H-M   'P 1'
#
loop_
_entity.id
_entity.type
_entity.pdbx_description
1 polymer ?
#
loop_
_entity_poly.entity_id
_entity_poly.type
_entity_poly.pdbx_seq_one_letter_code
_entity_poly.pdbx_strand_id
1 'polypeptide(L)'
;MSTSDTDAPRARVSGARSGPLGRLGRLGRLARELVLLELALYRSLARWLARRPDVPAGTTAIGYARQVTPLLWLWTFAASIETVVIEVVLRTIDTGWSEAIRLPLLVLGVWGALWMLGMIAAHRVRPHLLAADRLRIRSGARTWVEVPLDRVATVRPAEHELPGLVTTLHVDGDLVLVGVSSRTNVEIGLDGPTTLRTSAGEVTASRVALWVDEPRELVARRLGDPGRTVG
;
A
#
# COMPACT_ATOMS: atom_id res chain seq x y z
N MET A 1 35.16 -6.05 53.01
CA MET A 1 34.85 -6.94 51.88
C MET A 1 33.99 -6.14 50.93
N SER A 2 34.55 -5.85 49.76
CA SER A 2 34.13 -4.82 48.81
C SER A 2 32.91 -5.26 47.99
N THR A 3 31.85 -4.44 47.94
CA THR A 3 30.78 -4.55 46.94
C THR A 3 30.93 -3.39 45.97
N SER A 4 31.64 -3.65 44.88
CA SER A 4 31.75 -2.78 43.72
C SER A 4 30.40 -2.72 42.99
N ASP A 5 29.67 -1.62 43.23
CA ASP A 5 28.48 -1.26 42.46
C ASP A 5 28.94 -0.78 41.07
N THR A 6 28.49 -1.48 40.04
CA THR A 6 28.93 -1.31 38.65
C THR A 6 28.04 -0.25 38.01
N ASP A 7 28.57 0.97 37.94
CA ASP A 7 27.95 2.10 37.26
C ASP A 7 27.98 1.85 35.73
N ALA A 8 26.87 1.37 35.18
CA ALA A 8 26.71 1.10 33.76
C ALA A 8 26.63 2.43 32.96
N PRO A 9 27.42 2.62 31.90
CA PRO A 9 27.36 3.85 31.11
C PRO A 9 26.03 3.93 30.36
N ARG A 10 25.17 4.88 30.78
CA ARG A 10 23.97 5.28 30.03
C ARG A 10 24.38 5.72 28.62
N ALA A 11 24.05 4.90 27.64
CA ALA A 11 24.18 5.23 26.23
C ALA A 11 23.37 6.49 25.93
N ARG A 12 24.09 7.60 25.76
CA ARG A 12 23.57 8.89 25.37
C ARG A 12 23.02 8.72 23.95
N VAL A 13 21.69 8.69 23.79
CA VAL A 13 21.04 8.75 22.48
C VAL A 13 21.44 10.09 21.85
N SER A 14 22.46 10.03 21.02
CA SER A 14 22.97 11.16 20.26
C SER A 14 21.87 11.56 19.27
N GLY A 15 21.14 12.61 19.60
CA GLY A 15 20.23 13.29 18.68
C GLY A 15 21.05 13.78 17.49
N ALA A 16 21.07 12.99 16.43
CA ALA A 16 21.66 13.35 15.16
C ALA A 16 20.97 14.62 14.64
N ARG A 17 21.61 15.77 14.85
CA ARG A 17 21.19 17.06 14.30
C ARG A 17 21.21 16.96 12.78
N SER A 18 20.06 16.75 12.16
CA SER A 18 19.98 16.71 10.71
C SER A 18 20.16 18.12 10.15
N GLY A 19 21.37 18.42 9.66
CA GLY A 19 21.69 19.67 8.98
C GLY A 19 20.89 19.90 7.68
N PRO A 20 20.95 21.11 7.11
CA PRO A 20 20.18 21.50 5.92
C PRO A 20 20.44 20.59 4.70
N LEU A 21 21.66 20.08 4.53
CA LEU A 21 22.02 19.13 3.46
C LEU A 21 21.29 17.78 3.60
N GLY A 22 21.05 17.32 4.83
CA GLY A 22 20.24 16.12 5.09
C GLY A 22 18.75 16.33 4.79
N ARG A 23 18.26 17.57 4.88
CA ARG A 23 16.87 17.92 4.51
C ARG A 23 16.68 17.90 3.00
N LEU A 24 17.61 18.47 2.22
CA LEU A 24 17.55 18.46 0.75
C LEU A 24 17.61 17.04 0.16
N GLY A 25 18.49 16.18 0.67
CA GLY A 25 18.55 14.78 0.24
C GLY A 25 17.30 13.97 0.61
N ARG A 26 16.61 14.32 1.70
CA ARG A 26 15.31 13.74 2.05
C ARG A 26 14.20 14.23 1.11
N LEU A 27 14.13 15.53 0.85
CA LEU A 27 13.16 16.12 -0.07
C LEU A 27 13.29 15.53 -1.49
N GLY A 28 14.51 15.38 -2.00
CA GLY A 28 14.74 14.75 -3.31
C GLY A 28 14.29 13.29 -3.38
N ARG A 29 14.53 12.51 -2.33
CA ARG A 29 14.00 11.13 -2.23
C ARG A 29 12.48 11.10 -2.18
N LEU A 30 11.87 11.97 -1.36
CA LEU A 30 10.42 12.06 -1.26
C LEU A 30 9.78 12.47 -2.60
N ALA A 31 10.33 13.49 -3.25
CA ALA A 31 9.87 13.92 -4.57
C ALA A 31 9.99 12.79 -5.61
N ARG A 32 11.10 12.04 -5.62
CA ARG A 32 11.28 10.88 -6.49
C ARG A 32 10.24 9.80 -6.20
N GLU A 33 10.01 9.45 -4.94
CA GLU A 33 8.99 8.46 -4.57
C GLU A 33 7.58 8.92 -4.97
N LEU A 34 7.26 10.20 -4.82
CA LEU A 34 5.99 10.78 -5.27
C LEU A 34 5.80 10.66 -6.78
N VAL A 35 6.82 11.04 -7.57
CA VAL A 35 6.77 10.92 -9.04
C VAL A 35 6.63 9.45 -9.46
N LEU A 36 7.37 8.55 -8.80
CA LEU A 36 7.31 7.12 -9.10
C LEU A 36 5.98 6.48 -8.68
N LEU A 37 5.36 6.97 -7.60
CA LEU A 37 4.00 6.61 -7.20
C LEU A 37 3.01 7.08 -8.26
N GLU A 38 3.09 8.34 -8.65
CA GLU A 38 2.23 8.93 -9.65
C GLU A 38 2.29 8.21 -11.00
N LEU A 39 3.50 7.94 -11.51
CA LEU A 39 3.68 7.14 -12.72
C LEU A 39 3.08 5.73 -12.59
N ALA A 40 3.19 5.11 -11.40
CA ALA A 40 2.59 3.80 -11.15
C ALA A 40 1.05 3.86 -11.13
N LEU A 41 0.46 4.95 -10.64
CA LEU A 41 -0.97 5.20 -10.67
C LEU A 41 -1.46 5.38 -12.11
N TYR A 42 -0.82 6.25 -12.90
CA TYR A 42 -1.21 6.45 -14.30
C TYR A 42 -0.98 5.20 -15.15
N ARG A 43 0.07 4.42 -14.89
CA ARG A 43 0.25 3.10 -15.54
C ARG A 43 -0.86 2.13 -15.18
N SER A 44 -1.28 2.12 -13.92
CA SER A 44 -2.39 1.28 -13.47
C SER A 44 -3.72 1.73 -14.09
N LEU A 45 -3.93 3.04 -14.21
CA LEU A 45 -5.07 3.64 -14.89
C LEU A 45 -5.10 3.25 -16.37
N ALA A 46 -3.98 3.37 -17.08
CA ALA A 46 -3.87 2.97 -18.48
C ALA A 46 -4.16 1.48 -18.68
N ARG A 47 -3.69 0.61 -17.78
CA ARG A 47 -3.99 -0.83 -17.80
C ARG A 47 -5.45 -1.14 -17.50
N TRP A 48 -6.05 -0.42 -16.56
CA TRP A 48 -7.47 -0.54 -16.26
C TRP A 48 -8.33 -0.15 -17.46
N LEU A 49 -8.00 0.98 -18.10
CA LEU A 49 -8.68 1.47 -19.31
C LEU A 49 -8.49 0.51 -20.49
N ALA A 50 -7.29 -0.07 -20.64
CA ALA A 50 -7.01 -1.11 -21.63
C ALA A 50 -7.61 -2.49 -21.27
N ARG A 51 -8.29 -2.62 -20.12
CA ARG A 51 -8.85 -3.88 -19.59
C ARG A 51 -7.82 -5.02 -19.50
N ARG A 52 -6.56 -4.69 -19.16
CA ARG A 52 -5.45 -5.65 -19.01
C ARG A 52 -5.01 -5.76 -17.54
N PRO A 53 -5.66 -6.63 -16.73
CA PRO A 53 -5.26 -6.86 -15.34
C PRO A 53 -3.82 -7.42 -15.28
N ASP A 54 -3.06 -7.06 -14.24
CA ASP A 54 -1.65 -7.47 -14.03
C ASP A 54 -1.60 -8.87 -13.39
N VAL A 55 -2.24 -9.83 -14.04
CA VAL A 55 -2.40 -11.23 -13.62
C VAL A 55 -1.67 -12.13 -14.62
N PRO A 56 -0.48 -12.63 -14.29
CA PRO A 56 0.23 -13.61 -15.10
C PRO A 56 -0.58 -14.90 -15.29
N ALA A 57 -0.44 -15.54 -16.44
CA ALA A 57 -1.04 -16.84 -16.71
C ALA A 57 -0.60 -17.88 -15.67
N GLY A 58 -1.55 -18.67 -15.17
CA GLY A 58 -1.29 -19.68 -14.12
C GLY A 58 -1.30 -19.16 -12.67
N THR A 59 -1.68 -17.89 -12.45
CA THR A 59 -1.88 -17.35 -11.10
C THR A 59 -3.36 -17.12 -10.80
N THR A 60 -3.79 -17.41 -9.57
CA THR A 60 -5.14 -17.05 -9.11
C THR A 60 -5.12 -15.65 -8.50
N ALA A 61 -6.02 -14.78 -8.95
CA ALA A 61 -6.21 -13.45 -8.38
C ALA A 61 -7.06 -13.51 -7.11
N ILE A 62 -6.59 -12.88 -6.03
CA ILE A 62 -7.35 -12.67 -4.78
C ILE A 62 -7.59 -11.16 -4.61
N GLY A 63 -8.87 -10.79 -4.50
CA GLY A 63 -9.30 -9.41 -4.31
C GLY A 63 -9.05 -8.90 -2.89
N TYR A 64 -8.72 -7.61 -2.77
CA TYR A 64 -8.57 -6.90 -1.50
C TYR A 64 -9.16 -5.47 -1.53
N ALA A 65 -9.78 -5.10 -2.66
CA ALA A 65 -10.13 -3.72 -2.97
C ALA A 65 -11.59 -3.37 -2.61
N ARG A 66 -12.42 -4.35 -2.24
CA ARG A 66 -13.88 -4.16 -2.10
C ARG A 66 -14.23 -3.13 -1.03
N GLN A 67 -13.48 -3.10 0.07
CA GLN A 67 -13.74 -2.16 1.18
C GLN A 67 -13.29 -0.72 0.86
N VAL A 68 -12.14 -0.55 0.20
CA VAL A 68 -11.57 0.79 -0.06
C VAL A 68 -12.20 1.47 -1.28
N THR A 69 -12.73 0.70 -2.23
CA THR A 69 -13.23 1.24 -3.51
C THR A 69 -14.39 2.25 -3.34
N PRO A 70 -15.44 1.99 -2.53
CA PRO A 70 -16.54 2.96 -2.36
C PRO A 70 -16.07 4.29 -1.77
N LEU A 71 -15.14 4.23 -0.81
CA LEU A 71 -14.57 5.43 -0.20
C LEU A 71 -13.80 6.25 -1.24
N LEU A 72 -12.96 5.59 -2.04
CA LEU A 72 -12.23 6.27 -3.13
C LEU A 72 -13.18 6.90 -4.16
N TRP A 73 -14.29 6.23 -4.50
CA TRP A 73 -15.32 6.83 -5.36
C TRP A 73 -15.94 8.06 -4.74
N LEU A 74 -16.30 8.01 -3.46
CA LEU A 74 -16.86 9.17 -2.75
C LEU A 74 -15.91 10.37 -2.81
N TRP A 75 -14.62 10.18 -2.51
CA TRP A 75 -13.60 11.23 -2.62
C TRP A 75 -13.43 11.73 -4.06
N THR A 76 -13.46 10.84 -5.05
CA THR A 76 -13.37 11.21 -6.47
C THR A 76 -14.54 12.09 -6.89
N PHE A 77 -15.77 11.72 -6.52
CA PHE A 77 -16.96 12.50 -6.81
C PHE A 77 -16.95 13.85 -6.08
N ALA A 78 -16.59 13.86 -4.79
CA ALA A 78 -16.47 15.09 -4.02
C ALA A 78 -15.46 16.06 -4.65
N ALA A 79 -14.25 15.58 -4.99
CA ALA A 79 -13.23 16.39 -5.65
C ALA A 79 -13.67 16.90 -7.03
N SER A 80 -14.41 16.09 -7.79
CA SER A 80 -14.95 16.50 -9.10
C SER A 80 -16.01 17.60 -8.95
N ILE A 81 -16.93 17.46 -7.99
CA ILE A 81 -17.95 18.46 -7.68
C ILE A 81 -17.28 19.75 -7.19
N GLU A 82 -16.32 19.65 -6.27
CA GLU A 82 -15.55 20.78 -5.75
C GLU A 82 -14.87 21.55 -6.89
N THR A 83 -14.24 20.84 -7.83
CA THR A 83 -13.62 21.46 -9.01
C THR A 83 -14.63 22.24 -9.86
N VAL A 84 -15.81 21.66 -10.10
CA VAL A 84 -16.89 22.32 -10.86
C VAL A 84 -17.43 23.54 -10.11
N VAL A 85 -17.65 23.43 -8.80
CA VAL A 85 -18.14 24.54 -7.97
C VAL A 85 -17.12 25.68 -7.96
N ILE A 86 -15.84 25.40 -7.77
CA ILE A 86 -14.76 26.41 -7.81
C ILE A 86 -14.74 27.10 -9.17
N GLU A 87 -14.81 26.35 -10.27
CA GLU A 87 -14.85 26.93 -11.63
C GLU A 87 -16.07 27.84 -11.83
N VAL A 88 -17.25 27.43 -11.37
CA VAL A 88 -18.47 28.23 -11.45
C VAL A 88 -18.34 29.50 -10.60
N VAL A 89 -17.90 29.39 -9.35
CA VAL A 89 -17.73 30.53 -8.44
C VAL A 89 -16.73 31.54 -9.00
N LEU A 90 -15.58 31.08 -9.49
CA LEU A 90 -14.56 31.96 -10.08
C LEU A 90 -15.04 32.67 -11.34
N ARG A 91 -15.91 32.03 -12.14
CA ARG A 91 -16.56 32.68 -13.30
C ARG A 91 -17.60 33.72 -12.88
N THR A 92 -18.26 33.55 -11.73
CA THR A 92 -19.25 34.51 -11.23
C THR A 92 -18.62 35.73 -10.55
N ILE A 93 -17.41 35.58 -10.02
CA ILE A 93 -16.68 36.67 -9.34
C ILE A 93 -15.88 37.45 -10.39
N ASP A 94 -16.37 38.63 -10.74
CA ASP A 94 -15.75 39.52 -11.72
C ASP A 94 -14.64 40.35 -11.06
N THR A 95 -13.53 39.70 -10.71
CA THR A 95 -12.36 40.35 -10.10
C THR A 95 -11.10 39.96 -10.85
N GLY A 96 -10.21 40.91 -11.17
CA GLY A 96 -9.08 40.66 -12.09
C GLY A 96 -8.12 39.52 -11.71
N TRP A 97 -8.08 39.08 -10.44
CA TRP A 97 -7.27 37.92 -10.02
C TRP A 97 -7.97 36.57 -10.24
N SER A 98 -9.31 36.52 -10.37
CA SER A 98 -10.05 35.27 -10.53
C SER A 98 -9.68 34.55 -11.82
N GLU A 99 -9.55 35.28 -12.93
CA GLU A 99 -9.18 34.70 -14.23
C GLU A 99 -7.75 34.12 -14.23
N ALA A 100 -6.84 34.73 -13.46
CA ALA A 100 -5.46 34.24 -13.36
C ALA A 100 -5.36 32.91 -12.59
N ILE A 101 -6.17 32.71 -11.55
CA ILE A 101 -6.11 31.49 -10.71
C ILE A 101 -7.05 30.38 -11.17
N ARG A 102 -8.03 30.71 -12.01
CA ARG A 102 -9.06 29.78 -12.48
C ARG A 102 -8.49 28.59 -13.21
N LEU A 103 -7.67 28.82 -14.23
CA LEU A 103 -7.05 27.74 -15.00
C LEU A 103 -6.14 26.85 -14.13
N PRO A 104 -5.23 27.38 -13.29
CA PRO A 104 -4.46 26.57 -12.34
C PRO A 104 -5.31 25.69 -11.42
N LEU A 105 -6.39 26.25 -10.85
CA LEU A 105 -7.29 25.50 -9.94
C LEU A 105 -8.05 24.40 -10.68
N LEU A 106 -8.55 24.70 -11.88
CA LEU A 106 -9.21 23.70 -12.73
C LEU A 106 -8.26 22.55 -13.08
N VAL A 107 -7.04 22.87 -13.49
CA VAL A 107 -6.01 21.87 -13.79
C VAL A 107 -5.69 21.04 -12.56
N LEU A 108 -5.52 21.67 -11.39
CA LEU A 108 -5.24 20.98 -10.13
C LEU A 108 -6.40 20.06 -9.71
N GLY A 109 -7.64 20.51 -9.86
CA GLY A 109 -8.84 19.73 -9.55
C GLY A 109 -8.97 18.50 -10.45
N VAL A 110 -8.83 18.70 -11.77
CA VAL A 110 -8.84 17.59 -12.75
C VAL A 110 -7.68 16.63 -12.51
N TRP A 111 -6.49 17.14 -12.22
CA TRP A 111 -5.33 16.32 -11.86
C TRP A 111 -5.60 15.49 -10.62
N GLY A 112 -6.14 16.09 -9.56
CA GLY A 112 -6.52 15.39 -8.33
C GLY A 112 -7.55 14.28 -8.58
N ALA A 113 -8.57 14.54 -9.39
CA ALA A 113 -9.57 13.54 -9.77
C ALA A 113 -8.95 12.37 -10.57
N LEU A 114 -8.07 12.66 -11.54
CA LEU A 114 -7.34 11.63 -12.28
C LEU A 114 -6.41 10.82 -11.37
N TRP A 115 -5.79 11.47 -10.39
CA TRP A 115 -4.95 10.81 -9.38
C TRP A 115 -5.77 9.85 -8.51
N MET A 116 -6.97 10.24 -8.09
CA MET A 116 -7.93 9.36 -7.38
C MET A 116 -8.35 8.16 -8.24
N LEU A 117 -8.68 8.38 -9.52
CA LEU A 117 -9.03 7.31 -10.46
C LEU A 117 -7.85 6.34 -10.65
N GLY A 118 -6.63 6.86 -10.72
CA GLY A 118 -5.41 6.05 -10.76
C GLY A 118 -5.25 5.16 -9.52
N MET A 119 -5.62 5.65 -8.34
CA MET A 119 -5.63 4.83 -7.12
C MET A 119 -6.67 3.73 -7.17
N ILE A 120 -7.90 4.01 -7.61
CA ILE A 120 -8.94 2.99 -7.79
C ILE A 120 -8.45 1.92 -8.77
N ALA A 121 -7.85 2.34 -9.89
CA ALA A 121 -7.29 1.45 -10.89
C ALA A 121 -6.14 0.59 -10.32
N ALA A 122 -5.25 1.16 -9.52
CA ALA A 122 -4.16 0.41 -8.88
C ALA A 122 -4.68 -0.72 -7.98
N HIS A 123 -5.70 -0.46 -7.17
CA HIS A 123 -6.33 -1.49 -6.32
C HIS A 123 -7.06 -2.57 -7.12
N ARG A 124 -7.63 -2.22 -8.29
CA ARG A 124 -8.38 -3.14 -9.16
C ARG A 124 -7.49 -4.01 -10.05
N VAL A 125 -6.43 -3.43 -10.62
CA VAL A 125 -5.57 -4.07 -11.63
C VAL A 125 -4.50 -4.96 -11.00
N ARG A 126 -4.20 -4.77 -9.70
CA ARG A 126 -3.11 -5.45 -9.00
C ARG A 126 -3.60 -6.32 -7.85
N PRO A 127 -4.46 -7.33 -8.08
CA PRO A 127 -4.88 -8.24 -7.02
C PRO A 127 -3.68 -8.97 -6.42
N HIS A 128 -3.88 -9.58 -5.25
CA HIS A 128 -2.90 -10.53 -4.73
C HIS A 128 -2.84 -11.74 -5.68
N LEU A 129 -1.64 -12.28 -5.89
CA LEU A 129 -1.43 -13.38 -6.83
C LEU A 129 -1.01 -14.62 -6.07
N LEU A 130 -1.78 -15.69 -6.21
CA LEU A 130 -1.42 -17.02 -5.75
C LEU A 130 -0.87 -17.81 -6.94
N ALA A 131 0.45 -18.09 -6.92
CA ALA A 131 1.11 -19.02 -7.83
C ALA A 131 1.18 -20.42 -7.21
N ALA A 132 1.72 -21.40 -7.94
CA ALA A 132 1.85 -22.78 -7.46
C ALA A 132 2.84 -22.93 -6.29
N ASP A 133 3.90 -22.11 -6.25
CA ASP A 133 4.97 -22.18 -5.26
C ASP A 133 5.00 -20.98 -4.30
N ARG A 134 4.38 -19.85 -4.66
CA ARG A 134 4.49 -18.58 -3.93
C ARG A 134 3.18 -17.81 -3.90
N LEU A 135 2.94 -17.14 -2.77
CA LEU A 135 1.89 -16.13 -2.61
C LEU A 135 2.53 -14.74 -2.70
N ARG A 136 2.17 -13.97 -3.73
CA ARG A 136 2.58 -12.58 -3.88
C ARG A 136 1.46 -11.66 -3.40
N ILE A 137 1.65 -11.15 -2.19
CA ILE A 137 0.78 -10.18 -1.55
C ILE A 137 1.11 -8.81 -2.14
N ARG A 138 0.10 -8.05 -2.57
CA ARG A 138 0.26 -6.73 -3.20
C ARG A 138 -0.66 -5.72 -2.53
N SER A 139 -0.16 -4.54 -2.21
CA SER A 139 -0.99 -3.45 -1.68
C SER A 139 -0.76 -2.16 -2.47
N GLY A 140 -1.84 -1.53 -2.93
CA GLY A 140 -1.79 -0.34 -3.76
C GLY A 140 -0.95 -0.47 -5.04
N ALA A 141 -0.23 0.61 -5.38
CA ALA A 141 0.47 0.71 -6.66
C ALA A 141 1.88 0.10 -6.67
N ARG A 142 2.58 0.05 -5.52
CA ARG A 142 4.02 -0.27 -5.45
C ARG A 142 4.38 -1.33 -4.41
N THR A 143 3.52 -1.57 -3.43
CA THR A 143 3.84 -2.46 -2.31
C THR A 143 3.62 -3.91 -2.70
N TRP A 144 4.62 -4.75 -2.44
CA TRP A 144 4.50 -6.19 -2.64
C TRP A 144 5.38 -6.95 -1.64
N VAL A 145 4.94 -8.16 -1.30
CA VAL A 145 5.65 -9.13 -0.47
C VAL A 145 5.48 -10.51 -1.10
N GLU A 146 6.58 -11.26 -1.23
CA GLU A 146 6.57 -12.63 -1.74
C GLU A 146 6.76 -13.62 -0.58
N VAL A 147 5.76 -14.49 -0.40
CA VAL A 147 5.73 -15.53 0.63
C VAL A 147 5.81 -16.91 -0.05
N PRO A 148 6.85 -17.71 0.24
CA PRO A 148 6.94 -19.10 -0.24
C PRO A 148 5.86 -19.98 0.39
N LEU A 149 5.11 -20.73 -0.41
CA LEU A 149 4.03 -21.60 0.08
C LEU A 149 4.54 -22.83 0.83
N ASP A 150 5.75 -23.30 0.52
CA ASP A 150 6.43 -24.40 1.21
C ASP A 150 6.71 -24.10 2.69
N ARG A 151 6.72 -22.81 3.07
CA ARG A 151 6.94 -22.37 4.45
C ARG A 151 5.66 -22.01 5.17
N VAL A 152 4.48 -22.14 4.57
CA VAL A 152 3.22 -21.79 5.21
C VAL A 152 2.79 -22.91 6.16
N ALA A 153 2.83 -22.65 7.46
CA ALA A 153 2.43 -23.60 8.49
C ALA A 153 0.95 -23.44 8.85
N THR A 154 0.49 -22.20 9.01
CA THR A 154 -0.88 -21.91 9.45
C THR A 154 -1.45 -20.70 8.74
N VAL A 155 -2.77 -20.69 8.54
CA VAL A 155 -3.52 -19.56 8.00
C VAL A 155 -4.73 -19.36 8.90
N ARG A 156 -4.84 -18.19 9.52
CA ARG A 156 -5.91 -17.91 10.47
C ARG A 156 -6.50 -16.52 10.25
N PRO A 157 -7.80 -16.34 10.48
CA PRO A 157 -8.37 -15.00 10.57
C PRO A 157 -7.77 -14.29 11.79
N ALA A 158 -7.20 -13.11 11.58
CA ALA A 158 -6.61 -12.29 12.63
C ALA A 158 -6.59 -10.83 12.19
N GLU A 159 -7.16 -9.95 13.00
CA GLU A 159 -7.18 -8.52 12.71
C GLU A 159 -6.01 -7.83 13.40
N HIS A 160 -5.25 -7.04 12.63
CA HIS A 160 -4.22 -6.16 13.17
C HIS A 160 -4.32 -4.79 12.53
N GLU A 161 -4.06 -3.77 13.33
CA GLU A 161 -3.96 -2.38 12.90
C GLU A 161 -2.50 -2.01 12.65
N LEU A 162 -2.24 -1.29 11.56
CA LEU A 162 -0.91 -0.79 11.24
C LEU A 162 -0.74 0.62 11.82
N PRO A 163 0.45 0.95 12.36
CA PRO A 163 0.74 2.31 12.78
C PRO A 163 0.79 3.25 11.57
N GLY A 164 -0.15 4.20 11.54
CA GLY A 164 -0.23 5.30 10.57
C GLY A 164 -1.21 5.05 9.41
N LEU A 165 -1.90 6.12 9.00
CA LEU A 165 -3.00 6.09 8.01
C LEU A 165 -2.57 5.72 6.57
N VAL A 166 -1.29 5.83 6.25
CA VAL A 166 -0.76 5.68 4.87
C VAL A 166 0.22 4.49 4.75
N THR A 167 0.50 3.82 5.86
CA THR A 167 1.46 2.70 5.89
C THR A 167 0.81 1.46 5.29
N THR A 168 1.34 0.99 4.16
CA THR A 168 0.86 -0.23 3.48
C THR A 168 1.74 -1.45 3.74
N LEU A 169 2.98 -1.23 4.19
CA LEU A 169 3.92 -2.25 4.62
C LEU A 169 4.53 -1.80 5.95
N HIS A 170 4.35 -2.60 6.98
CA HIS A 170 4.99 -2.39 8.28
C HIS A 170 5.61 -3.70 8.75
N VAL A 171 6.76 -3.60 9.43
CA VAL A 171 7.43 -4.74 10.04
C VAL A 171 7.48 -4.47 11.53
N ASP A 172 6.79 -5.31 12.29
CA ASP A 172 6.76 -5.26 13.75
C ASP A 172 7.42 -6.54 14.29
N GLY A 173 8.71 -6.44 14.62
CA GLY A 173 9.50 -7.61 15.03
C GLY A 173 9.55 -8.70 13.97
N ASP A 174 8.92 -9.84 14.24
CA ASP A 174 8.82 -11.00 13.36
C ASP A 174 7.52 -11.06 12.54
N LEU A 175 6.68 -10.04 12.63
CA LEU A 175 5.40 -9.90 11.92
C LEU A 175 5.49 -8.86 10.80
N VAL A 176 5.23 -9.29 9.57
CA VAL A 176 5.09 -8.39 8.41
C VAL A 176 3.63 -8.10 8.17
N LEU A 177 3.23 -6.84 8.33
CA LEU A 177 1.89 -6.35 8.11
C LEU A 177 1.79 -5.71 6.72
N VAL A 178 0.96 -6.29 5.85
CA VAL A 178 0.61 -5.75 4.54
C VAL A 178 -0.84 -5.27 4.57
N GLY A 179 -1.00 -4.05 5.06
CA GLY A 179 -2.32 -3.46 5.29
C GLY A 179 -2.91 -2.79 4.07
N VAL A 180 -4.25 -2.76 4.05
CA VAL A 180 -5.05 -1.88 3.19
C VAL A 180 -5.84 -0.98 4.14
N SER A 181 -5.73 0.33 3.96
CA SER A 181 -6.33 1.31 4.90
C SER A 181 -5.93 1.05 6.36
N SER A 182 -4.65 0.73 6.58
CA SER A 182 -4.05 0.47 7.91
C SER A 182 -4.64 -0.70 8.69
N ARG A 183 -5.27 -1.67 8.00
CA ARG A 183 -5.79 -2.89 8.63
C ARG A 183 -5.42 -4.15 7.86
N THR A 184 -5.37 -5.26 8.57
CA THR A 184 -5.25 -6.64 8.06
C THR A 184 -6.32 -7.51 8.70
N ASN A 185 -6.72 -8.61 8.05
CA ASN A 185 -7.76 -9.51 8.55
C ASN A 185 -7.38 -11.01 8.51
N VAL A 186 -6.24 -11.35 7.91
CA VAL A 186 -5.70 -12.71 7.88
C VAL A 186 -4.25 -12.68 8.28
N GLU A 187 -3.83 -13.63 9.10
CA GLU A 187 -2.44 -13.91 9.43
C GLU A 187 -2.02 -15.28 8.91
N ILE A 188 -0.83 -15.32 8.32
CA ILE A 188 -0.15 -16.51 7.84
C ILE A 188 1.07 -16.72 8.75
N GLY A 189 1.08 -17.85 9.46
CA GLY A 189 2.24 -18.30 10.24
C GLY A 189 3.16 -19.15 9.39
N LEU A 190 4.46 -18.85 9.44
CA LEU A 190 5.50 -19.56 8.70
C LEU A 190 6.18 -20.63 9.57
N ASP A 191 6.71 -21.68 8.95
CA ASP A 191 7.48 -22.75 9.58
C ASP A 191 8.91 -22.27 9.89
N GLY A 192 8.99 -21.32 10.83
CA GLY A 192 10.22 -20.67 11.27
C GLY A 192 10.56 -19.36 10.54
N PRO A 193 11.62 -18.66 10.99
CA PRO A 193 12.04 -17.38 10.41
C PRO A 193 12.41 -17.54 8.94
N THR A 194 11.65 -16.89 8.06
CA THR A 194 11.82 -16.99 6.61
C THR A 194 12.17 -15.62 6.04
N THR A 195 13.18 -15.55 5.18
CA THR A 195 13.54 -14.32 4.48
C THR A 195 12.55 -14.06 3.35
N LEU A 196 11.73 -13.03 3.51
CA LEU A 196 10.72 -12.58 2.57
C LEU A 196 11.27 -11.44 1.71
N ARG A 197 10.98 -11.48 0.42
CA ARG A 197 11.30 -10.37 -0.50
C ARG A 197 10.14 -9.39 -0.49
N THR A 198 10.44 -8.12 -0.23
CA THR A 198 9.45 -7.04 -0.21
C THR A 198 9.83 -5.90 -1.14
N SER A 199 8.89 -5.01 -1.43
CA SER A 199 9.16 -3.76 -2.15
C SER A 199 10.14 -2.83 -1.44
N ALA A 200 10.36 -2.99 -0.13
CA ALA A 200 11.28 -2.18 0.67
C ALA A 200 12.63 -2.88 0.94
N GLY A 201 12.82 -4.10 0.44
CA GLY A 201 14.01 -4.92 0.69
C GLY A 201 13.67 -6.32 1.20
N GLU A 202 14.69 -7.03 1.67
CA GLU A 202 14.52 -8.35 2.28
C GLU A 202 14.25 -8.22 3.79
N VAL A 203 13.28 -8.98 4.28
CA VAL A 203 12.86 -8.95 5.69
C VAL A 203 12.71 -10.39 6.16
N THR A 204 13.33 -10.73 7.29
CA THR A 204 13.13 -12.04 7.93
C THR A 204 11.95 -11.94 8.89
N ALA A 205 10.94 -12.79 8.67
CA ALA A 205 9.72 -12.80 9.47
C ALA A 205 9.24 -14.23 9.68
N SER A 206 8.53 -14.45 10.78
CA SER A 206 7.89 -15.73 11.09
C SER A 206 6.38 -15.66 10.82
N ARG A 207 5.82 -14.45 10.68
CA ARG A 207 4.38 -14.23 10.47
C ARG A 207 4.16 -13.13 9.44
N VAL A 208 3.11 -13.29 8.64
CA VAL A 208 2.69 -12.31 7.65
C VAL A 208 1.19 -12.08 7.76
N ALA A 209 0.79 -10.85 8.05
CA ALA A 209 -0.60 -10.44 8.08
C ALA A 209 -0.96 -9.64 6.82
N LEU A 210 -2.13 -9.90 6.25
CA LEU A 210 -2.62 -9.25 5.05
C LEU A 210 -4.12 -8.97 5.11
N TRP A 211 -4.59 -8.10 4.23
CA TRP A 211 -6.02 -7.86 4.01
C TRP A 211 -6.52 -8.59 2.76
N VAL A 212 -7.60 -9.35 2.89
CA VAL A 212 -8.32 -9.96 1.77
C VAL A 212 -9.82 -9.71 1.84
N ASP A 213 -10.47 -9.61 0.68
CA ASP A 213 -11.91 -9.35 0.60
C ASP A 213 -12.75 -10.54 1.11
N GLU A 214 -12.24 -11.77 0.95
CA GLU A 214 -12.88 -13.03 1.39
C GLU A 214 -11.93 -13.86 2.28
N PRO A 215 -11.78 -13.51 3.57
CA PRO A 215 -10.82 -14.17 4.46
C PRO A 215 -11.17 -15.64 4.70
N ARG A 216 -12.47 -15.98 4.71
CA ARG A 216 -12.94 -17.35 4.90
C ARG A 216 -12.56 -18.26 3.75
N GLU A 217 -12.65 -17.76 2.52
CA GLU A 217 -12.23 -18.53 1.34
C GLU A 217 -10.73 -18.79 1.35
N LEU A 218 -9.92 -17.79 1.73
CA LEU A 218 -8.47 -17.96 1.82
C LEU A 218 -8.07 -18.95 2.92
N VAL A 219 -8.71 -18.89 4.10
CA VAL A 219 -8.43 -19.82 5.21
C VAL A 219 -8.88 -21.25 4.85
N ALA A 220 -10.02 -21.40 4.17
CA ALA A 220 -10.51 -22.70 3.71
C ALA A 220 -9.63 -23.30 2.61
N ARG A 221 -9.02 -22.43 1.79
CA ARG A 221 -8.06 -22.81 0.75
C ARG A 221 -6.74 -23.16 1.42
N ARG A 222 -6.53 -24.45 1.70
CA ARG A 222 -5.24 -24.96 2.21
C ARG A 222 -4.12 -24.51 1.27
N LEU A 223 -3.40 -23.45 1.67
CA LEU A 223 -2.24 -22.90 0.98
C LEU A 223 -1.12 -23.93 1.10
N GLY A 224 -1.11 -24.93 0.20
CA GLY A 224 -0.23 -26.09 0.27
C GLY A 224 -0.75 -27.34 -0.44
N ASP A 225 -1.99 -27.36 -0.92
CA ASP A 225 -2.51 -28.47 -1.74
C ASP A 225 -2.49 -28.09 -3.24
N PRO A 226 -1.56 -28.62 -4.05
CA PRO A 226 -1.37 -28.21 -5.46
C PRO A 226 -2.51 -28.63 -6.41
N GLY A 227 -3.66 -29.10 -5.90
CA GLY A 227 -4.72 -29.71 -6.70
C GLY A 227 -6.11 -29.10 -6.51
N ARG A 228 -6.31 -27.82 -6.84
CA ARG A 228 -7.67 -27.36 -7.21
C ARG A 228 -7.65 -26.17 -8.15
N THR A 229 -7.38 -26.46 -9.41
CA THR A 229 -7.93 -25.69 -10.53
C THR A 229 -9.46 -25.70 -10.40
N VAL A 230 -10.05 -24.53 -10.18
CA VAL A 230 -11.49 -24.33 -10.23
C VAL A 230 -11.87 -24.39 -11.72
N GLY A 231 -12.63 -25.43 -12.08
CA GLY A 231 -13.33 -25.52 -13.37
C GLY A 231 -14.58 -24.65 -13.39
#